data_AF-A0A212JMG4-F1
#
_entry.id   AF-A0A212JMG4-F1
#
_cell.length_a   1.000
_cell.length_b   1.000
_cell.length_c   1.000
_cell.angle_alpha   90.00
_cell.angle_beta   90.00
_cell.angle_gamma   90.00
#
_symmetry.space_group_name_H-M   'P 1'
#
loop_
_entity.id
_entity.type
_entity.pdbx_description
1 polymer ?
#
loop_
_entity_poly.entity_id
_entity_poly.type
_entity_poly.pdbx_seq_one_letter_code
_entity_poly.pdbx_strand_id
1 'polypeptide(L)'
;MELSYTLSTNDYLELQLYNLSHNSGYKKQRKWDRYRLPGLSLLFGAILLFDGMNDILAYVFIASSLLFFIFYQRWSAWMYKRMSKRKVIESMKGESLYEIKLLLGNDVIEVDSKRGHNFFNVHDIKSIIEIERYFFLMMNQYVYIIIPKDQIVNKEQLAEVFEGYRNAKGIPLIAELEWEWK
;
A
#
# COMPACT_ATOMS: atom_id res chain seq x y z
N MET A 1 -12.18 10.75 22.14
CA MET A 1 -12.62 11.58 20.99
C MET A 1 -13.46 10.73 20.07
N GLU A 2 -14.60 11.23 19.58
CA GLU A 2 -15.44 10.53 18.60
C GLU A 2 -15.23 11.11 17.20
N LEU A 3 -15.09 10.24 16.20
CA LEU A 3 -14.97 10.58 14.80
C LEU A 3 -16.01 9.80 14.00
N SER A 4 -16.70 10.46 13.09
CA SER A 4 -17.61 9.82 12.13
C SER A 4 -17.17 10.19 10.73
N TYR A 5 -16.86 9.20 9.91
CA TYR A 5 -16.37 9.40 8.55
C TYR A 5 -16.79 8.26 7.64
N THR A 6 -16.63 8.47 6.34
CA THR A 6 -16.92 7.48 5.31
C THR A 6 -15.63 6.99 4.67
N LEU A 7 -15.50 5.67 4.52
CA LEU A 7 -14.42 5.06 3.76
C LEU A 7 -14.92 4.53 2.42
N SER A 8 -14.24 4.93 1.36
CA SER A 8 -14.45 4.48 0.00
C SER A 8 -13.53 3.30 -0.36
N THR A 9 -13.84 2.63 -1.47
CA THR A 9 -12.94 1.65 -2.09
C THR A 9 -11.54 2.20 -2.37
N ASN A 10 -11.41 3.50 -2.67
CA ASN A 10 -10.10 4.10 -2.96
C ASN A 10 -9.24 4.20 -1.71
N ASP A 11 -9.84 4.36 -0.54
CA ASP A 11 -9.12 4.55 0.72
C ASP A 11 -8.50 3.21 1.16
N TYR A 12 -9.27 2.13 1.04
CA TYR A 12 -8.75 0.77 1.21
C TYR A 12 -7.72 0.39 0.14
N LEU A 13 -7.86 0.88 -1.09
CA LEU A 13 -6.87 0.68 -2.14
C LEU A 13 -5.55 1.36 -1.77
N GLU A 14 -5.56 2.60 -1.31
CA GLU A 14 -4.35 3.29 -0.85
C GLU A 14 -3.68 2.55 0.30
N LEU A 15 -4.44 2.08 1.30
CA LEU A 15 -3.88 1.25 2.36
C LEU A 15 -3.20 -0.01 1.81
N GLN A 16 -3.82 -0.71 0.85
CA GLN A 16 -3.21 -1.90 0.25
C GLN A 16 -1.93 -1.56 -0.52
N LEU A 17 -1.91 -0.44 -1.26
CA LEU A 17 -0.73 0.03 -1.96
C LEU A 17 0.39 0.41 -0.98
N TYR A 18 0.04 1.06 0.13
CA TYR A 18 0.96 1.40 1.20
C TYR A 18 1.62 0.14 1.77
N ASN A 19 0.82 -0.86 2.14
CA ASN A 19 1.31 -2.14 2.65
C ASN A 19 2.20 -2.88 1.66
N LEU A 20 1.83 -2.90 0.38
CA LEU A 20 2.67 -3.49 -0.68
C LEU A 20 4.00 -2.74 -0.84
N SER A 21 3.98 -1.42 -0.72
CA SER A 21 5.17 -0.58 -0.82
C SER A 21 6.10 -0.70 0.38
N HIS A 22 5.67 -1.27 1.51
CA HIS A 22 6.51 -1.50 2.69
C HIS A 22 6.92 -2.96 2.86
N ASN A 23 6.26 -3.88 2.16
CA ASN A 23 6.58 -5.30 2.20
C ASN A 23 7.88 -5.62 1.44
N SER A 24 8.90 -6.06 2.17
CA SER A 24 10.23 -6.41 1.64
C SER A 24 10.19 -7.56 0.62
N GLY A 25 9.27 -8.52 0.79
CA GLY A 25 9.06 -9.63 -0.13
C GLY A 25 8.59 -9.14 -1.50
N TYR A 26 7.58 -8.26 -1.52
CA TYR A 26 7.09 -7.67 -2.77
C TYR A 26 8.13 -6.76 -3.44
N LYS A 27 8.88 -5.96 -2.68
CA LYS A 27 10.00 -5.17 -3.23
C LYS A 27 11.05 -6.07 -3.90
N LYS A 28 11.44 -7.16 -3.22
CA LYS A 28 12.42 -8.11 -3.73
C LYS A 28 11.90 -8.80 -4.99
N GLN A 29 10.64 -9.25 -4.99
CA GLN A 29 10.01 -9.89 -6.15
C GLN A 29 9.96 -8.95 -7.35
N ARG A 30 9.49 -7.70 -7.18
CA ARG A 30 9.48 -6.69 -8.27
C ARG A 30 10.86 -6.42 -8.84
N LYS A 31 11.90 -6.41 -8.00
CA LYS A 31 13.28 -6.28 -8.44
C LYS A 31 13.69 -7.49 -9.29
N TRP A 32 13.45 -8.71 -8.83
CA TRP A 32 13.79 -9.91 -9.59
C TRP A 32 13.05 -10.00 -10.91
N ASP A 33 11.75 -9.73 -10.94
CA ASP A 33 10.94 -9.81 -12.14
C ASP A 33 11.36 -8.76 -13.20
N ARG A 34 11.87 -7.60 -12.75
CA ARG A 34 12.48 -6.59 -13.64
C ARG A 34 13.71 -7.10 -14.37
N TYR A 35 14.52 -7.97 -13.76
CA TYR A 35 15.78 -8.45 -14.36
C TYR A 35 15.68 -9.84 -14.97
N ARG A 36 14.81 -10.72 -14.47
CA ARG A 36 14.71 -12.11 -14.94
C ARG A 36 14.30 -12.20 -16.41
N LEU A 37 13.22 -11.53 -16.79
CA LEU A 37 12.71 -11.63 -18.16
C LEU A 37 13.62 -10.92 -19.17
N PRO A 38 14.05 -9.66 -18.96
CA PRO A 38 15.02 -9.03 -19.87
C PRO A 38 16.37 -9.75 -19.89
N GLY A 39 16.85 -10.24 -18.74
CA GLY A 39 18.11 -10.97 -18.64
C GLY A 39 18.10 -12.26 -19.47
N LEU A 40 17.00 -13.02 -19.42
CA LEU A 40 16.84 -14.22 -20.23
C LEU A 40 16.75 -13.90 -21.73
N SER A 41 15.98 -12.88 -22.11
CA SER A 41 15.89 -12.43 -23.51
C SER A 41 17.23 -11.93 -24.05
N LEU A 42 18.02 -11.23 -23.24
CA LEU A 42 19.35 -10.75 -23.62
C LEU A 42 20.32 -11.92 -23.79
N LEU A 43 20.26 -12.93 -22.91
CA LEU A 43 21.08 -14.13 -23.01
C LEU A 43 20.77 -14.93 -24.28
N PHE A 44 19.49 -15.11 -24.63
CA PHE A 44 19.11 -15.74 -25.91
C PHE A 44 19.56 -14.92 -27.12
N GLY A 45 19.41 -13.59 -27.07
CA GLY A 45 19.92 -12.71 -28.12
C GLY A 45 21.44 -12.84 -28.30
N ALA A 46 22.20 -12.91 -27.21
CA ALA A 46 23.65 -13.08 -27.27
C ALA A 46 24.05 -14.44 -27.89
N ILE A 47 23.43 -15.54 -27.47
CA ILE A 47 23.70 -16.88 -28.03
C ILE A 47 23.44 -16.89 -29.55
N LEU A 48 22.32 -16.32 -29.98
CA LEU A 48 21.95 -16.25 -31.40
C LEU A 48 22.92 -15.44 -32.26
N LEU A 49 23.57 -14.39 -31.69
CA LEU A 49 24.63 -13.65 -32.38
C LEU A 49 25.90 -14.51 -32.55
N PHE A 50 26.27 -15.30 -31.53
CA PHE A 50 27.48 -16.12 -31.59
C PHE A 50 27.35 -17.31 -32.55
N ASP A 51 26.17 -17.91 -32.65
CA ASP A 51 25.90 -19.04 -33.54
C ASP A 51 25.80 -18.62 -35.03
N GLY A 52 25.75 -17.32 -35.34
CA GLY A 52 25.69 -16.79 -36.71
C GLY A 52 24.45 -17.24 -37.51
N MET A 53 23.45 -17.83 -36.84
CA MET A 53 22.28 -18.42 -37.50
C MET A 53 21.32 -17.34 -38.03
N ASN A 54 21.07 -16.28 -37.25
CA ASN A 54 20.10 -15.24 -37.59
C ASN A 54 20.35 -13.94 -36.80
N ASP A 55 21.18 -13.05 -37.35
CA ASP A 55 21.51 -11.75 -36.75
C ASP A 55 20.25 -10.90 -36.48
N ILE A 56 19.29 -10.92 -37.42
CA ILE A 56 18.03 -10.17 -37.30
C ILE A 56 17.25 -10.61 -36.05
N LEU A 57 17.13 -11.93 -35.83
CA LEU A 57 16.41 -12.48 -34.68
C LEU A 57 17.09 -12.06 -33.38
N ALA A 58 18.41 -12.08 -33.36
CA ALA A 58 19.19 -11.69 -32.20
C ALA A 58 19.02 -10.20 -31.84
N TYR A 59 19.04 -9.30 -32.84
CA TYR A 59 18.73 -7.88 -32.64
C TYR A 59 17.32 -7.67 -32.09
N VAL A 60 16.33 -8.45 -32.54
CA VAL A 60 14.95 -8.39 -32.00
C VAL A 60 14.92 -8.80 -30.52
N PHE A 61 15.64 -9.85 -30.13
CA PHE A 61 15.71 -10.28 -28.72
C PHE A 61 16.39 -9.24 -27.81
N ILE A 62 17.47 -8.61 -28.29
CA ILE A 62 18.17 -7.56 -27.54
C ILE A 62 17.29 -6.31 -27.44
N ALA A 63 16.69 -5.87 -28.55
CA ALA A 63 15.80 -4.70 -28.57
C ALA A 63 14.57 -4.91 -27.68
N SER A 64 13.95 -6.09 -27.74
CA SER A 64 12.80 -6.42 -26.88
C SER A 64 13.20 -6.47 -25.41
N SER A 65 14.36 -7.04 -25.06
CA SER A 65 14.89 -7.00 -23.69
C SER A 65 15.00 -5.57 -23.15
N LEU A 66 15.59 -4.66 -23.93
CA LEU A 66 15.72 -3.26 -23.55
C LEU A 66 14.36 -2.57 -23.38
N LEU A 67 13.43 -2.80 -24.33
CA LEU A 67 12.07 -2.28 -24.23
C LEU A 67 11.37 -2.79 -22.97
N PHE A 68 11.39 -4.10 -22.70
CA PHE A 68 10.81 -4.66 -21.49
C PHE A 68 11.44 -4.06 -20.24
N PHE A 69 12.76 -3.89 -20.18
CA PHE A 69 13.42 -3.30 -19.02
C PHE A 69 12.94 -1.88 -18.70
N ILE A 70 12.70 -1.05 -19.74
CA ILE A 70 12.23 0.33 -19.59
C ILE A 70 10.74 0.37 -19.23
N PHE A 71 9.91 -0.38 -19.95
CA PHE A 71 8.45 -0.34 -19.77
C PHE A 71 7.96 -1.12 -18.53
N TYR A 72 8.75 -2.09 -18.04
CA TYR A 72 8.36 -2.96 -16.93
C TYR A 72 8.01 -2.19 -15.66
N GLN A 73 8.75 -1.12 -15.32
CA GLN A 73 8.48 -0.35 -14.10
C GLN A 73 7.07 0.23 -14.09
N ARG A 74 6.67 0.89 -15.19
CA ARG A 74 5.33 1.48 -15.31
C ARG A 74 4.24 0.42 -15.41
N TRP A 75 4.48 -0.63 -16.20
CA TRP A 75 3.52 -1.73 -16.36
C TRP A 75 3.27 -2.44 -15.02
N SER A 76 4.33 -2.71 -14.26
CA SER A 76 4.25 -3.31 -12.93
C SER A 76 3.43 -2.44 -11.98
N ALA A 77 3.73 -1.14 -11.87
CA ALA A 77 2.97 -0.21 -11.04
C ALA A 77 1.47 -0.24 -11.32
N TRP A 78 1.11 -0.23 -12.60
CA TRP A 78 -0.28 -0.32 -13.05
C TRP A 78 -0.91 -1.68 -12.71
N MET A 79 -0.22 -2.79 -12.98
CA MET A 79 -0.73 -4.14 -12.79
C MET A 79 -1.04 -4.42 -11.32
N TYR A 80 -0.12 -4.07 -10.42
CA TYR A 80 -0.33 -4.22 -8.97
C TYR A 80 -1.49 -3.35 -8.47
N LYS A 81 -1.59 -2.09 -8.92
CA LYS A 81 -2.72 -1.23 -8.60
C LYS A 81 -4.05 -1.84 -9.04
N ARG A 82 -4.11 -2.40 -10.25
CA ARG A 82 -5.30 -3.08 -10.77
C ARG A 82 -5.65 -4.32 -9.96
N MET A 83 -4.66 -5.15 -9.62
CA MET A 83 -4.87 -6.35 -8.81
C MET A 83 -5.39 -6.02 -7.41
N SER A 84 -4.77 -5.04 -6.73
CA SER A 84 -5.20 -4.60 -5.41
C SER A 84 -6.61 -4.02 -5.46
N LYS A 85 -6.92 -3.19 -6.47
CA LYS A 85 -8.28 -2.65 -6.67
C LYS A 85 -9.31 -3.77 -6.78
N ARG A 86 -9.01 -4.83 -7.54
CA ARG A 86 -9.91 -5.99 -7.66
C ARG A 86 -10.14 -6.67 -6.31
N LYS A 87 -9.06 -6.93 -5.56
CA LYS A 87 -9.14 -7.55 -4.22
C LYS A 87 -9.94 -6.70 -3.23
N VAL A 88 -9.78 -5.37 -3.26
CA VAL A 88 -10.57 -4.46 -2.42
C VAL A 88 -12.04 -4.55 -2.78
N ILE A 89 -12.40 -4.45 -4.06
CA ILE A 89 -13.79 -4.52 -4.52
C ILE A 89 -14.43 -5.85 -4.10
N GLU A 90 -13.71 -6.97 -4.29
CA GLU A 90 -14.13 -8.30 -3.86
C GLU A 90 -14.35 -8.35 -2.32
N SER A 91 -13.40 -7.80 -1.54
CA SER A 91 -13.50 -7.72 -0.08
C SER A 91 -14.65 -6.81 0.39
N MET A 92 -14.96 -5.77 -0.37
CA MET A 92 -16.07 -4.85 -0.12
C MET A 92 -17.44 -5.42 -0.49
N LYS A 93 -17.51 -6.65 -1.03
CA LYS A 93 -18.75 -7.27 -1.52
C LYS A 93 -19.54 -6.34 -2.46
N GLY A 94 -18.84 -5.47 -3.20
CA GLY A 94 -19.44 -4.49 -4.11
C GLY A 94 -19.99 -3.22 -3.46
N GLU A 95 -19.90 -3.04 -2.15
CA GLU A 95 -20.25 -1.76 -1.49
C GLU A 95 -19.15 -0.72 -1.76
N SER A 96 -19.55 0.48 -2.17
CA SER A 96 -18.60 1.55 -2.51
C SER A 96 -18.19 2.39 -1.32
N LEU A 97 -19.01 2.43 -0.27
CA LEU A 97 -18.88 3.32 0.89
C LEU A 97 -19.25 2.59 2.19
N TYR A 98 -18.42 2.78 3.22
CA TYR A 98 -18.69 2.37 4.59
C TYR A 98 -18.70 3.58 5.51
N GLU A 99 -19.78 3.78 6.24
CA GLU A 99 -19.80 4.69 7.39
C GLU A 99 -19.07 4.00 8.56
N ILE A 100 -18.14 4.74 9.15
CA ILE A 100 -17.35 4.31 10.30
C ILE A 100 -17.50 5.33 11.40
N LYS A 101 -17.87 4.84 12.59
CA LYS A 101 -17.77 5.58 13.84
C LYS A 101 -16.58 5.06 14.62
N LEU A 102 -15.65 5.95 14.92
CA LEU A 102 -14.40 5.65 15.60
C LEU A 102 -14.37 6.40 16.93
N LEU A 103 -14.30 5.65 18.02
CA LEU A 103 -14.13 6.19 19.36
C LEU A 103 -12.68 5.95 19.80
N LEU A 104 -11.90 7.02 19.87
CA LEU A 104 -10.54 7.03 20.38
C LEU A 104 -10.56 7.29 21.88
N GLY A 105 -10.46 6.22 22.67
CA GLY A 105 -10.30 6.27 24.13
C GLY A 105 -8.85 6.09 24.56
N ASN A 106 -8.55 6.34 25.83
CA ASN A 106 -7.18 6.25 26.33
C ASN A 106 -6.61 4.82 26.27
N ASP A 107 -7.44 3.80 26.53
CA ASP A 107 -7.02 2.39 26.59
C ASP A 107 -7.61 1.53 25.49
N VAL A 108 -8.78 1.88 24.98
CA VAL A 108 -9.50 1.12 23.96
C VAL A 108 -9.92 2.06 22.83
N ILE A 109 -9.79 1.55 21.61
CA ILE A 109 -10.33 2.15 20.40
C ILE A 109 -11.51 1.29 19.93
N GLU A 110 -12.66 1.93 19.75
CA GLU A 110 -13.86 1.26 19.26
C GLU A 110 -14.11 1.65 17.81
N VAL A 111 -14.36 0.65 16.97
CA VAL A 111 -14.67 0.82 15.55
C VAL A 111 -16.02 0.20 15.29
N ASP A 112 -17.00 1.05 15.04
CA ASP A 112 -18.35 0.67 14.64
C ASP A 112 -18.51 0.92 13.14
N SER A 113 -18.97 -0.12 12.44
CA SER A 113 -19.30 -0.07 11.02
C SER A 113 -20.41 -1.06 10.71
N LYS A 114 -20.98 -0.98 9.51
CA LYS A 114 -21.95 -1.97 9.00
C LYS A 114 -21.44 -3.42 9.06
N ARG A 115 -20.11 -3.63 9.11
CA ARG A 115 -19.48 -4.96 9.19
C ARG A 115 -19.44 -5.53 10.60
N GLY A 116 -19.73 -4.72 11.61
CA GLY A 116 -19.70 -5.07 13.01
C GLY A 116 -18.96 -4.05 13.86
N HIS A 117 -19.05 -4.28 15.17
CA HIS A 117 -18.39 -3.50 16.21
C HIS A 117 -17.11 -4.21 16.66
N ASN A 118 -15.97 -3.53 16.58
CA ASN A 118 -14.67 -4.07 16.96
C ASN A 118 -14.03 -3.19 18.05
N PHE A 119 -13.31 -3.83 18.97
CA PHE A 119 -12.56 -3.17 20.02
C PHE A 119 -11.08 -3.51 19.85
N PHE A 120 -10.22 -2.49 19.92
CA PHE A 120 -8.78 -2.64 19.83
C PHE A 120 -8.13 -2.02 21.07
N ASN A 121 -7.19 -2.72 21.70
CA ASN A 121 -6.43 -2.11 22.79
C ASN A 121 -5.43 -1.12 22.20
N VAL A 122 -5.31 0.06 22.80
CA VAL A 122 -4.31 1.06 22.37
C VAL A 122 -2.88 0.52 22.51
N HIS A 123 -2.62 -0.39 23.46
CA HIS A 123 -1.32 -1.04 23.60
C HIS A 123 -0.97 -1.98 22.43
N ASP A 124 -1.96 -2.42 21.66
CA ASP A 124 -1.73 -3.27 20.47
C ASP A 124 -1.29 -2.43 19.26
N ILE A 125 -1.36 -1.09 19.35
CA ILE A 125 -0.90 -0.21 18.28
C ILE A 125 0.62 -0.29 18.20
N LYS A 126 1.12 -0.78 17.07
CA LYS A 126 2.55 -0.83 16.76
C LYS A 126 3.10 0.50 16.30
N SER A 127 2.33 1.23 15.50
CA SER A 127 2.74 2.52 14.96
C SER A 127 1.54 3.30 14.43
N ILE A 128 1.66 4.62 14.48
CA ILE A 128 0.75 5.55 13.82
C ILE A 128 1.50 6.11 12.64
N ILE A 129 0.99 5.85 11.44
CA ILE A 129 1.62 6.24 10.18
C ILE A 129 0.81 7.38 9.59
N GLU A 130 1.47 8.50 9.32
CA GLU A 130 0.88 9.65 8.68
C GLU A 130 1.37 9.73 7.23
N ILE A 131 0.45 9.62 6.28
CA ILE A 131 0.70 9.94 4.87
C ILE A 131 -0.07 11.21 4.49
N GLU A 132 0.13 11.75 3.29
CA GLU A 132 -0.48 13.02 2.85
C GLU A 132 -1.99 13.11 3.18
N ARG A 133 -2.75 12.07 2.82
CA ARG A 133 -4.22 12.06 2.88
C ARG A 133 -4.82 11.31 4.08
N TYR A 134 -4.05 10.46 4.76
CA TYR A 134 -4.58 9.54 5.78
C TYR A 134 -3.65 9.42 6.98
N PHE A 135 -4.24 9.05 8.11
CA PHE A 135 -3.55 8.40 9.22
C PHE A 135 -3.90 6.92 9.23
N PHE A 136 -2.90 6.06 9.39
CA PHE A 136 -3.07 4.62 9.56
C PHE A 136 -2.60 4.21 10.96
N LEU A 137 -3.51 3.69 11.77
CA LEU A 137 -3.15 3.07 13.04
C LEU A 137 -2.89 1.60 12.77
N MET A 138 -1.62 1.21 12.82
CA MET A 138 -1.19 -0.15 12.56
C MET A 138 -1.24 -0.97 13.84
N MET A 139 -2.16 -1.93 13.92
CA MET A 139 -2.21 -2.89 15.02
C MET A 139 -1.27 -4.07 14.75
N ASN A 140 -1.30 -4.58 13.52
CA ASN A 140 -0.39 -5.62 13.05
C ASN A 140 -0.20 -5.52 11.53
N GLN A 141 0.43 -6.51 10.90
CA GLN A 141 0.72 -6.48 9.46
C GLN A 141 -0.53 -6.49 8.55
N TYR A 142 -1.70 -6.81 9.10
CA TYR A 142 -2.95 -6.99 8.36
C TYR A 142 -4.09 -6.09 8.83
N VAL A 143 -4.02 -5.60 10.08
CA VAL A 143 -5.08 -4.83 10.72
C VAL A 143 -4.64 -3.39 10.87
N TYR A 144 -5.36 -2.52 10.17
CA TYR A 144 -5.17 -1.08 10.18
C TYR A 144 -6.50 -0.38 10.39
N ILE A 145 -6.48 0.72 11.14
CA ILE A 145 -7.58 1.67 11.18
C ILE A 145 -7.19 2.83 10.26
N ILE A 146 -8.01 3.09 9.24
CA ILE A 146 -7.83 4.18 8.29
C ILE A 146 -8.60 5.39 8.80
N ILE A 147 -7.93 6.54 8.92
CA ILE A 147 -8.56 7.80 9.29
C ILE A 147 -8.24 8.84 8.19
N PRO A 148 -9.25 9.27 7.39
CA PRO A 148 -9.07 10.21 6.29
C PRO A 148 -8.97 11.66 6.80
N LYS A 149 -7.89 12.37 6.45
CA LYS A 149 -7.60 13.73 6.96
C LYS A 149 -8.56 14.80 6.48
N ASP A 150 -9.17 14.61 5.33
CA ASP A 150 -10.11 15.53 4.70
C ASP A 150 -11.48 15.55 5.39
N GLN A 151 -11.87 14.45 6.05
CA GLN A 151 -13.15 14.32 6.75
C GLN A 151 -13.06 14.61 8.26
N ILE A 152 -11.87 14.94 8.78
CA ILE A 152 -11.67 15.27 10.20
C ILE A 152 -11.89 16.77 10.41
N VAL A 153 -12.92 17.11 11.19
CA VAL A 153 -13.22 18.49 11.58
C VAL A 153 -12.21 19.01 12.61
N ASN A 154 -11.91 18.24 13.66
CA ASN A 154 -11.04 18.65 14.76
C ASN A 154 -9.62 18.03 14.65
N LYS A 155 -8.81 18.54 13.71
CA LYS A 155 -7.45 18.02 13.47
C LYS A 155 -6.50 18.22 14.66
N GLU A 156 -6.61 19.35 15.35
CA GLU A 156 -5.79 19.69 16.52
C GLU A 156 -6.02 18.68 17.66
N GLN A 157 -7.28 18.40 17.97
CA GLN A 157 -7.64 17.42 19.01
C GLN A 157 -7.16 16.01 18.67
N LEU A 158 -7.18 15.62 17.39
CA LEU A 158 -6.64 14.33 16.97
C LEU A 158 -5.13 14.26 17.14
N ALA A 159 -4.41 15.34 16.83
CA ALA A 159 -2.97 15.42 17.03
C ALA A 159 -2.62 15.32 18.53
N GLU A 160 -3.38 15.97 19.41
CA GLU A 160 -3.23 15.85 20.86
C GLU A 160 -3.42 14.40 21.35
N VAL A 161 -4.41 13.69 20.80
CA VAL A 161 -4.64 12.27 21.13
C VAL A 161 -3.45 11.41 20.70
N PHE A 162 -2.90 11.62 19.51
CA PHE A 162 -1.74 10.86 19.03
C PHE A 162 -0.46 11.18 19.80
N GLU A 163 -0.23 12.44 20.18
CA GLU A 163 0.86 12.81 21.07
C GLU A 163 0.65 12.21 22.48
N GLY A 164 -0.59 12.13 22.95
CA GLY A 164 -0.94 11.41 24.18
C GLY A 164 -0.54 9.94 24.11
N TYR A 165 -0.86 9.25 23.02
CA TYR A 165 -0.46 7.85 22.79
C TYR A 165 1.06 7.68 22.70
N ARG A 166 1.75 8.60 22.02
CA ARG A 166 3.21 8.59 21.93
C ARG A 166 3.86 8.74 23.31
N ASN A 167 3.42 9.73 24.09
CA ASN A 167 4.04 10.06 25.38
C ASN A 167 3.70 9.03 26.46
N ALA A 168 2.46 8.55 26.51
CA ALA A 168 2.03 7.62 27.55
C ALA A 168 2.45 6.16 27.27
N LYS A 169 2.49 5.76 25.99
CA LYS A 169 2.63 4.34 25.60
C LYS A 169 3.83 4.07 24.69
N GLY A 170 4.61 5.09 24.33
CA GLY A 170 5.79 4.96 23.49
C GLY A 170 5.48 4.57 22.04
N ILE A 171 4.25 4.81 21.58
CA ILE A 171 3.82 4.44 20.23
C ILE A 171 4.53 5.35 19.21
N PRO A 172 5.24 4.81 18.22
CA PRO A 172 5.94 5.61 17.23
C PRO A 172 4.96 6.28 16.26
N LEU A 173 5.16 7.58 16.06
CA LEU A 173 4.50 8.39 15.03
C LEU A 173 5.46 8.53 13.84
N ILE A 174 5.09 7.98 12.68
CA ILE A 174 5.92 7.95 11.48
C ILE A 174 5.26 8.83 10.41
N ALA A 175 5.90 9.93 10.03
CA ALA A 175 5.42 10.82 8.98
C ALA A 175 6.09 10.50 7.64
N GLU A 176 5.29 10.07 6.67
CA GLU A 176 5.67 9.74 5.29
C GLU A 176 4.81 10.55 4.30
N LEU A 177 4.87 11.87 4.41
CA LEU A 177 4.05 12.80 3.62
C LEU A 177 4.38 12.77 2.11
N GLU A 178 5.60 12.38 1.76
CA GLU A 178 6.05 12.25 0.36
C GLU A 178 5.79 10.85 -0.24
N TRP A 179 5.06 10.00 0.50
CA TRP A 179 4.76 8.66 0.02
C TRP A 179 3.84 8.69 -1.20
N GLU A 180 4.28 8.02 -2.26
CA GLU A 180 3.49 7.81 -3.47
C GLU A 180 3.70 6.40 -4.00
N TRP A 181 2.65 5.82 -4.59
CA TRP A 181 2.74 4.53 -5.25
C TRP A 181 3.56 4.61 -6.56
N LYS A 182 4.68 3.87 -6.60
CA LYS A 182 5.62 3.81 -7.73
C LYS A 182 5.81 2.40 -8.29
#